data_AF-A0A962U5N0-F1
#
_entry.id   AF-A0A962U5N0-F1
#
_cell.length_a   1.000
_cell.length_b   1.000
_cell.length_c   1.000
_cell.angle_alpha   90.00
_cell.angle_beta   90.00
_cell.angle_gamma   90.00
#
_symmetry.space_group_name_H-M   'P 1'
#
loop_
_entity.id
_entity.type
_entity.pdbx_description
1 polymer ?
#
loop_
_entity_poly.entity_id
_entity_poly.type
_entity_poly.pdbx_seq_one_letter_code
_entity_poly.pdbx_strand_id
1 'polypeptide(L)'
;NVEYAKVPDWFRKWEATGLLKYEDKNGDGRIQYYNEKNAEMAKKAESYGWKGNEMVEVDNDIMVLANPEIAGLPNWVIAIVVAGGLAAALSTAAGLLLAIASAVSHDVIKGMINPNISEKSELLASRFAMVGAIALAGYFGLHPPGFAAGTVAIAFGLAAASIFPVLMMGIFNKKVNRAGAIWGMISGITVTMLYVFQEKGIFFIPGTAEMLQWEGYTKSWFMGISVNAFGAVGALINFVVAIVVSKLTAEPPEHIQHLVEDIRVPKGAGTAVDH
;
A
#
# COMPACT_ATOMS: atom_id res chain seq x y z
N ASN A 1 10.45 21.42 -24.29
CA ASN A 1 11.58 21.51 -25.23
C ASN A 1 12.59 22.54 -24.69
N VAL A 2 13.40 22.12 -23.72
CA VAL A 2 14.39 22.97 -23.04
C VAL A 2 15.76 22.53 -23.49
N GLU A 3 16.64 23.46 -23.85
CA GLU A 3 18.03 23.14 -24.21
C GLU A 3 18.75 22.55 -23.00
N TYR A 4 19.40 21.40 -23.16
CA TYR A 4 20.04 20.68 -22.07
C TYR A 4 21.10 21.54 -21.35
N ALA A 5 21.83 22.37 -22.11
CA ALA A 5 22.81 23.31 -21.54
C ALA A 5 22.20 24.33 -20.57
N LYS A 6 20.89 24.61 -20.68
CA LYS A 6 20.15 25.61 -19.89
C LYS A 6 19.24 24.99 -18.83
N VAL A 7 19.36 23.69 -18.57
CA VAL A 7 18.57 23.06 -17.50
C VAL A 7 18.94 23.67 -16.14
N PRO A 8 17.97 23.86 -15.25
CA PRO A 8 18.25 24.35 -13.91
C PRO A 8 19.16 23.39 -13.13
N ASP A 9 19.86 23.90 -12.12
CA ASP A 9 20.83 23.11 -11.33
C ASP A 9 20.20 21.90 -10.64
N TRP A 10 18.92 21.96 -10.25
CA TRP A 10 18.21 20.82 -9.68
C TRP A 10 18.26 19.62 -10.64
N PHE A 11 18.06 19.84 -11.94
CA PHE A 11 18.04 18.77 -12.94
C PHE A 11 19.35 17.99 -12.93
N ARG A 12 20.48 18.70 -12.92
CA ARG A 12 21.83 18.10 -12.89
C ARG A 12 22.12 17.36 -11.58
N LYS A 13 21.65 17.90 -10.45
CA LYS A 13 21.82 17.24 -9.15
C LYS A 13 21.09 15.89 -9.09
N TRP A 14 19.85 15.84 -9.56
CA TRP A 14 19.04 14.61 -9.55
C TRP A 14 19.43 13.62 -10.65
N GLU A 15 20.04 14.10 -11.74
CA GLU A 15 20.68 13.24 -12.72
C GLU A 15 21.93 12.55 -12.15
N ALA A 16 22.73 13.27 -11.36
CA ALA A 16 23.91 12.70 -10.72
C ALA A 16 23.58 11.58 -9.70
N THR A 17 22.36 11.57 -9.14
CA THR A 17 21.90 10.48 -8.26
C THR A 17 21.40 9.26 -9.05
N GLY A 18 21.26 9.36 -10.37
CA GLY A 18 20.70 8.31 -11.23
C GLY A 18 19.18 8.14 -11.14
N LEU A 19 18.48 9.03 -10.42
CA LEU A 19 17.02 8.99 -10.23
C LEU A 19 16.27 9.82 -11.30
N LEU A 20 17.05 10.55 -12.11
CA LEU A 20 16.63 11.26 -13.30
C LEU A 20 17.61 10.88 -14.41
N LYS A 21 17.11 10.49 -15.59
CA LYS A 21 17.98 10.16 -16.72
C LYS A 21 17.44 10.75 -18.00
N TYR A 22 18.33 11.41 -18.72
CA TYR A 22 18.09 11.98 -20.04
C TYR A 22 18.96 11.27 -21.08
N GLU A 23 18.39 11.03 -22.27
CA GLU A 23 19.11 10.56 -23.44
C GLU A 23 18.64 11.33 -24.66
N ASP A 24 19.56 12.04 -25.30
CA ASP A 24 19.30 12.76 -26.55
C ASP A 24 19.14 11.77 -27.71
N LYS A 25 17.91 11.58 -28.18
CA LYS A 25 17.60 10.57 -29.21
C LYS A 25 17.68 11.15 -30.62
N ASN A 26 17.53 12.46 -30.76
CA ASN A 26 17.47 13.13 -32.06
C ASN A 26 18.75 13.95 -32.37
N GLY A 27 19.63 14.14 -31.39
CA GLY A 27 20.90 14.86 -31.48
C GLY A 27 20.76 16.38 -31.50
N ASP A 28 19.62 16.93 -31.07
CA ASP A 28 19.34 18.36 -31.12
C ASP A 28 19.77 19.13 -29.85
N GLY A 29 20.26 18.42 -28.83
CA GLY A 29 20.71 18.99 -27.57
C GLY A 29 19.59 19.55 -26.68
N ARG A 30 18.34 19.17 -26.91
CA ARG A 30 17.17 19.66 -26.16
C ARG A 30 16.38 18.51 -25.57
N ILE A 31 15.84 18.71 -24.38
CA ILE A 31 14.99 17.75 -23.69
C ILE A 31 13.57 17.78 -24.24
N GLN A 32 13.13 16.65 -24.78
CA GLN A 32 11.76 16.39 -25.22
C GLN A 32 11.04 15.43 -24.27
N TYR A 33 10.08 15.96 -23.52
CA TYR A 33 9.23 15.19 -22.62
C TYR A 33 7.78 15.23 -23.09
N TYR A 34 7.22 14.07 -23.44
CA TYR A 34 5.82 13.92 -23.83
C TYR A 34 5.32 12.50 -23.60
N ASN A 35 4.00 12.34 -23.54
CA ASN A 35 3.38 11.04 -23.42
C ASN A 35 3.25 10.38 -24.80
N GLU A 36 4.17 9.46 -25.12
CA GLU A 36 4.15 8.68 -26.36
C GLU A 36 2.86 7.86 -26.54
N LYS A 37 2.20 7.48 -25.43
CA LYS A 37 0.96 6.68 -25.47
C LYS A 37 -0.26 7.51 -25.90
N ASN A 38 -0.15 8.84 -25.93
CA ASN A 38 -1.20 9.71 -26.45
C ASN A 38 -1.02 9.87 -27.96
N ALA A 39 -1.93 9.27 -28.74
CA ALA A 39 -1.86 9.26 -30.21
C ALA A 39 -1.87 10.66 -30.86
N GLU A 40 -2.49 11.66 -30.23
CA GLU A 40 -2.52 13.03 -30.75
C GLU A 40 -1.16 13.73 -30.54
N MET A 41 -0.54 13.51 -29.37
CA MET A 41 0.79 14.04 -29.06
C MET A 41 1.89 13.32 -29.84
N ALA A 42 1.75 12.00 -30.08
CA ALA A 42 2.69 11.25 -30.91
C ALA A 42 2.76 11.78 -32.34
N LYS A 43 1.60 12.05 -32.97
CA LYS A 43 1.54 12.66 -34.32
C LYS A 43 2.14 14.06 -34.37
N LYS A 44 1.93 14.87 -33.32
CA LYS A 44 2.55 16.20 -33.20
C LYS A 44 4.07 16.07 -33.01
N ALA A 45 4.54 15.14 -32.19
CA ALA A 45 5.96 14.89 -31.96
C ALA A 45 6.69 14.49 -33.24
N GLU A 46 6.09 13.60 -34.06
CA GLU A 46 6.62 13.24 -35.39
C GLU A 46 6.74 14.46 -36.31
N SER A 47 5.75 15.36 -36.31
CA SER A 47 5.79 16.59 -37.12
C SER A 47 6.91 17.55 -36.69
N TYR A 48 7.37 17.46 -35.44
CA TYR A 48 8.50 18.22 -34.90
C TYR A 48 9.84 17.50 -35.03
N GLY A 49 9.88 16.30 -35.61
CA GLY A 49 11.09 15.49 -35.78
C GLY A 49 11.58 14.80 -34.50
N TRP A 50 10.75 14.72 -33.45
CA TRP A 50 11.13 14.09 -32.19
C TRP A 50 11.16 12.57 -32.32
N LYS A 51 12.20 11.94 -31.75
CA LYS A 51 12.43 10.49 -31.83
C LYS A 51 12.10 9.78 -30.52
N GLY A 52 10.90 10.03 -29.99
CA GLY A 52 10.46 9.49 -28.70
C GLY A 52 10.68 10.45 -27.54
N ASN A 53 10.20 10.06 -26.37
CA ASN A 53 10.45 10.73 -25.10
C ASN A 53 11.90 10.48 -24.68
N GLU A 54 12.60 11.56 -24.36
CA GLU A 54 14.03 11.58 -24.05
C GLU A 54 14.31 11.59 -22.54
N MET A 55 13.28 11.75 -21.72
CA MET A 55 13.36 11.48 -20.29
C MET A 55 13.24 9.97 -20.08
N VAL A 56 14.38 9.29 -20.06
CA VAL A 56 14.50 7.83 -19.94
C VAL A 56 14.03 7.37 -18.56
N GLU A 57 14.37 8.14 -17.52
CA GLU A 57 14.00 7.80 -16.15
C GLU A 57 13.59 9.08 -15.40
N VAL A 58 12.40 9.04 -14.82
CA VAL A 58 11.91 10.03 -13.86
C VAL A 58 11.28 9.24 -12.74
N ASP A 59 11.99 9.10 -11.63
CA ASP A 59 11.44 8.42 -10.47
C ASP A 59 10.27 9.25 -9.89
N ASN A 60 9.12 8.61 -9.70
CA ASN A 60 7.91 9.31 -9.24
C ASN A 60 8.00 9.72 -7.77
N ASP A 61 8.77 9.00 -6.95
CA ASP A 61 8.96 9.25 -5.53
C ASP A 61 9.89 10.46 -5.30
N ILE A 62 10.83 10.75 -6.22
CA ILE A 62 11.72 11.92 -6.10
C ILE A 62 11.05 13.24 -6.43
N MET A 63 9.98 13.24 -7.23
CA MET A 63 9.38 14.47 -7.73
C MET A 63 8.86 15.36 -6.58
N VAL A 64 8.43 14.75 -5.48
CA VAL A 64 8.01 15.46 -4.26
C VAL A 64 9.21 16.08 -3.53
N LEU A 65 10.35 15.37 -3.47
CA LEU A 65 11.57 15.84 -2.82
C LEU A 65 12.31 16.91 -3.63
N ALA A 66 12.22 16.84 -4.96
CA ALA A 66 12.79 17.83 -5.87
C ALA A 66 11.95 19.12 -5.92
N ASN A 67 10.65 19.06 -5.58
CA ASN A 67 9.72 20.19 -5.75
C ASN A 67 10.15 21.50 -5.04
N PRO A 68 10.70 21.48 -3.81
CA PRO A 68 11.28 22.68 -3.19
C PRO A 68 12.43 23.32 -3.97
N GLU A 69 13.30 22.50 -4.59
CA GLU A 69 14.38 22.99 -5.46
C GLU A 69 13.84 23.53 -6.78
N ILE A 70 12.85 22.85 -7.38
CA ILE A 70 12.16 23.29 -8.59
C ILE A 70 11.48 24.65 -8.37
N ALA A 71 10.91 24.87 -7.18
CA ALA A 71 10.25 26.12 -6.81
C ALA A 71 11.23 27.27 -6.46
N GLY A 72 12.54 27.04 -6.47
CA GLY A 72 13.55 28.05 -6.18
C GLY A 72 13.55 28.54 -4.73
N LEU A 73 13.13 27.68 -3.79
CA LEU A 73 13.08 28.04 -2.37
C LEU A 73 14.51 28.20 -1.79
N PRO A 74 14.68 29.04 -0.75
CA PRO A 74 15.96 29.17 -0.07
C PRO A 74 16.45 27.82 0.51
N ASN A 75 17.78 27.60 0.50
CA ASN A 75 18.40 26.35 0.98
C ASN A 75 17.97 25.94 2.40
N TRP A 76 17.74 26.90 3.30
CA TRP A 76 17.30 26.60 4.66
C TRP A 76 15.86 26.04 4.71
N VAL A 77 14.99 26.49 3.79
CA VAL A 77 13.62 25.96 3.66
C VAL A 77 13.68 24.53 3.13
N ILE A 78 14.48 24.30 2.08
CA ILE A 78 14.70 22.96 1.52
C ILE A 78 15.22 22.01 2.60
N ALA A 79 16.21 22.45 3.39
CA ALA A 79 16.76 21.66 4.48
C ALA A 79 15.72 21.29 5.55
N ILE A 80 14.84 22.23 5.94
CA ILE A 80 13.74 21.95 6.88
C ILE A 80 12.73 20.96 6.28
N VAL A 81 12.37 21.11 5.00
CA VAL A 81 11.43 20.21 4.33
C VAL A 81 12.01 18.79 4.24
N VAL A 82 13.27 18.65 3.83
CA VAL A 82 13.96 17.36 3.78
C VAL A 82 14.08 16.74 5.17
N ALA A 83 14.48 17.53 6.18
CA ALA A 83 14.58 17.05 7.56
C ALA A 83 13.21 16.59 8.11
N GLY A 84 12.14 17.35 7.84
CA GLY A 84 10.78 16.99 8.22
C GLY A 84 10.29 15.72 7.52
N GLY A 85 10.56 15.58 6.21
CA GLY A 85 10.23 14.38 5.45
C GLY A 85 10.94 13.14 5.96
N LEU A 86 12.25 13.23 6.23
CA LEU A 86 13.03 12.16 6.84
C LEU A 86 12.53 11.81 8.24
N ALA A 87 12.22 12.81 9.08
CA ALA A 87 11.70 12.60 10.42
C ALA A 87 10.35 11.87 10.40
N ALA A 88 9.44 12.26 9.49
CA ALA A 88 8.14 11.60 9.32
C ALA A 88 8.28 10.15 8.85
N ALA A 89 9.17 9.89 7.88
CA ALA A 89 9.46 8.54 7.39
C ALA A 89 10.04 7.65 8.49
N LEU A 90 11.03 8.14 9.24
CA LEU A 90 11.67 7.41 10.33
C LEU A 90 10.71 7.14 11.50
N SER A 91 9.85 8.10 11.84
CA SER A 91 8.84 7.92 12.89
C SER A 91 7.84 6.81 12.54
N THR A 92 7.36 6.80 11.29
CA THR A 92 6.45 5.77 10.79
C THR A 92 7.13 4.40 10.73
N ALA A 93 8.36 4.34 10.22
CA ALA A 93 9.13 3.11 10.14
C ALA A 93 9.37 2.49 11.53
N ALA A 94 9.77 3.29 12.51
CA ALA A 94 9.98 2.82 13.89
C ALA A 94 8.68 2.25 14.50
N GLY A 95 7.55 2.94 14.30
CA GLY A 95 6.24 2.49 14.79
C GLY A 95 5.80 1.16 14.15
N LEU A 96 5.90 1.03 12.83
CA LEU A 96 5.55 -0.19 12.12
C LEU A 96 6.47 -1.36 12.47
N LEU A 97 7.77 -1.11 12.64
CA LEU A 97 8.72 -2.13 13.08
C LEU A 97 8.40 -2.65 14.48
N LEU A 98 8.01 -1.76 15.40
CA LEU A 98 7.57 -2.17 16.74
C LEU A 98 6.28 -2.99 16.67
N ALA A 99 5.33 -2.59 15.83
CA ALA A 99 4.08 -3.32 15.63
C ALA A 99 4.33 -4.73 15.07
N ILE A 100 5.19 -4.87 14.05
CA ILE A 100 5.60 -6.18 13.51
C ILE A 100 6.29 -7.02 14.59
N ALA A 101 7.23 -6.41 15.32
CA ALA A 101 7.97 -7.11 16.35
C ALA A 101 7.05 -7.63 17.46
N SER A 102 6.05 -6.83 17.88
CA SER A 102 5.03 -7.23 18.86
C SER A 102 4.10 -8.30 18.31
N ALA A 103 3.65 -8.19 17.06
CA ALA A 103 2.79 -9.20 16.45
C ALA A 103 3.50 -10.57 16.38
N VAL A 104 4.80 -10.58 16.04
CA VAL A 104 5.57 -11.83 15.99
C VAL A 104 5.84 -12.37 17.39
N SER A 105 6.32 -11.56 18.33
CA SER A 105 6.67 -12.05 19.67
C SER A 105 5.45 -12.41 20.51
N HIS A 106 4.45 -11.53 20.53
CA HIS A 106 3.30 -11.65 21.42
C HIS A 106 2.18 -12.46 20.78
N ASP A 107 1.74 -12.14 19.57
CA ASP A 107 0.56 -12.80 18.99
C ASP A 107 0.92 -14.20 18.45
N VAL A 108 2.03 -14.31 17.72
CA VAL A 108 2.45 -15.58 17.12
C VAL A 108 3.18 -16.46 18.12
N ILE A 109 4.31 -16.00 18.67
CA ILE A 109 5.13 -16.86 19.53
C ILE A 109 4.46 -17.11 20.86
N LYS A 110 4.11 -16.08 21.63
CA LYS A 110 3.46 -16.27 22.93
C LYS A 110 2.01 -16.74 22.77
N GLY A 111 1.23 -16.14 21.88
CA GLY A 111 -0.19 -16.47 21.72
C GLY A 111 -0.46 -17.86 21.16
N MET A 112 0.34 -18.33 20.19
CA MET A 112 0.05 -19.59 19.48
C MET A 112 1.08 -20.70 19.66
N ILE A 113 2.38 -20.39 19.70
CA ILE A 113 3.45 -21.42 19.62
C ILE A 113 3.94 -21.85 21.01
N ASN A 114 4.26 -20.89 21.88
CA ASN A 114 4.81 -21.10 23.21
C ASN A 114 4.22 -20.09 24.23
N PRO A 115 3.03 -20.37 24.78
CA PRO A 115 2.38 -19.50 25.79
C PRO A 115 3.17 -19.26 27.05
N ASN A 116 4.10 -20.16 27.37
CA ASN A 116 4.91 -20.11 28.59
C ASN A 116 6.30 -19.50 28.34
N ILE A 117 6.50 -18.81 27.20
CA ILE A 117 7.76 -18.11 26.92
C ILE A 117 8.04 -17.05 28.01
N SER A 118 9.28 -17.01 28.50
CA SER A 118 9.69 -16.00 29.48
C SER A 118 9.78 -14.62 28.82
N GLU A 119 9.58 -13.55 29.60
CA GLU A 119 9.66 -12.17 29.10
C GLU A 119 11.01 -11.87 28.42
N LYS A 120 12.11 -12.41 28.97
CA LYS A 120 13.44 -12.26 28.38
C LYS A 120 13.53 -12.90 26.99
N SER A 121 12.93 -14.08 26.81
CA SER A 121 12.91 -14.78 25.52
C SER A 121 11.92 -14.14 24.54
N GLU A 122 10.80 -13.62 25.02
CA GLU A 122 9.84 -12.84 24.23
C GLU A 122 10.50 -11.56 23.67
N LEU A 123 11.23 -10.83 24.51
CA LEU A 123 12.01 -9.65 24.10
C LEU A 123 13.11 -10.00 23.08
N LEU A 124 13.79 -11.14 23.25
CA LEU A 124 14.77 -11.61 22.27
C LEU A 124 14.09 -11.93 20.92
N ALA A 125 12.95 -12.62 20.95
CA ALA A 125 12.18 -12.92 19.75
C ALA A 125 11.72 -11.65 19.02
N SER A 126 11.25 -10.63 19.76
CA SER A 126 10.90 -9.32 19.21
C SER A 126 12.09 -8.65 18.50
N ARG A 127 13.29 -8.68 19.10
CA ARG A 127 14.51 -8.14 18.47
C ARG A 127 14.89 -8.89 17.19
N PHE A 128 14.83 -10.21 17.19
CA PHE A 128 15.10 -11.00 15.97
C PHE A 128 14.06 -10.72 14.87
N ALA A 129 12.79 -10.60 15.23
CA ALA A 129 11.73 -10.21 14.29
C ALA A 129 12.01 -8.83 13.68
N MET A 130 12.43 -7.86 14.51
CA MET A 130 12.78 -6.51 14.04
C MET A 130 13.99 -6.53 13.08
N VAL A 131 15.05 -7.27 13.42
CA VAL A 131 16.22 -7.40 12.53
C VAL A 131 15.82 -8.05 11.20
N GLY A 132 15.03 -9.12 11.23
CA GLY A 132 14.51 -9.77 10.03
C GLY A 132 13.65 -8.83 9.17
N ALA A 133 12.77 -8.05 9.80
CA ALA A 133 11.95 -7.06 9.12
C ALA A 133 12.78 -5.95 8.47
N ILE A 134 13.80 -5.43 9.17
CA ILE A 134 14.73 -4.42 8.63
C ILE A 134 15.52 -4.99 7.45
N ALA A 135 16.04 -6.21 7.55
CA ALA A 135 16.79 -6.85 6.47
C ALA A 135 15.91 -7.03 5.22
N LEU A 136 14.67 -7.49 5.38
CA LEU A 136 13.72 -7.65 4.29
C LEU A 136 13.30 -6.32 3.68
N ALA A 137 13.00 -5.32 4.51
CA ALA A 137 12.66 -3.98 4.06
C ALA A 137 13.82 -3.30 3.32
N GLY A 138 15.06 -3.47 3.80
CA GLY A 138 16.27 -2.98 3.14
C GLY A 138 16.49 -3.65 1.78
N TYR A 139 16.27 -4.97 1.69
CA TYR A 139 16.34 -5.69 0.43
C TYR A 139 15.36 -5.15 -0.62
N PHE A 140 14.07 -5.01 -0.25
CA PHE A 140 13.06 -4.46 -1.15
C PHE A 140 13.20 -2.96 -1.40
N GLY A 141 13.83 -2.22 -0.49
CA GLY A 141 14.17 -0.81 -0.71
C GLY A 141 15.25 -0.64 -1.78
N LEU A 142 16.21 -1.56 -1.87
CA LEU A 142 17.23 -1.57 -2.92
C LEU A 142 16.70 -2.14 -4.25
N HIS A 143 15.70 -3.03 -4.20
CA HIS A 143 15.11 -3.70 -5.36
C HIS A 143 13.59 -3.49 -5.35
N PRO A 144 13.10 -2.25 -5.56
CA PRO A 144 11.67 -1.96 -5.45
C PRO A 144 10.89 -2.71 -6.54
N PRO A 145 9.91 -3.56 -6.17
CA PRO A 145 9.11 -4.31 -7.16
C PRO A 145 8.14 -3.41 -7.94
N GLY A 146 7.99 -2.16 -7.51
CA GLY A 146 7.17 -1.14 -8.14
C GLY A 146 7.12 0.13 -7.28
N PHE A 147 6.31 1.09 -7.71
CA PHE A 147 6.07 2.34 -6.97
C PHE A 147 5.60 2.07 -5.54
N ALA A 148 6.31 2.64 -4.55
CA ALA A 148 6.13 2.31 -3.14
C ALA A 148 4.69 2.57 -2.64
N ALA A 149 4.11 3.72 -2.98
CA ALA A 149 2.74 4.06 -2.60
C ALA A 149 1.70 3.09 -3.21
N GLY A 150 1.97 2.52 -4.38
CA GLY A 150 1.12 1.48 -4.98
C GLY A 150 1.12 0.19 -4.16
N THR A 151 2.30 -0.27 -3.73
CA THR A 151 2.44 -1.48 -2.90
C THR A 151 1.75 -1.31 -1.55
N VAL A 152 1.88 -0.13 -0.93
CA VAL A 152 1.19 0.20 0.33
C VAL A 152 -0.33 0.22 0.13
N ALA A 153 -0.82 0.76 -0.99
CA ALA A 153 -2.25 0.76 -1.29
C ALA A 153 -2.83 -0.67 -1.41
N ILE A 154 -2.08 -1.60 -2.02
CA ILE A 154 -2.49 -3.01 -2.09
C ILE A 154 -2.53 -3.64 -0.69
N ALA A 155 -1.52 -3.40 0.15
CA ALA A 155 -1.48 -3.91 1.52
C ALA A 155 -2.67 -3.41 2.37
N PHE A 156 -2.98 -2.12 2.30
CA PHE A 156 -4.18 -1.56 2.95
C PHE A 156 -5.47 -2.09 2.32
N GLY A 157 -5.51 -2.29 1.01
CA GLY A 157 -6.64 -2.91 0.33
C GLY A 157 -6.94 -4.33 0.84
N LEU A 158 -5.89 -5.13 1.08
CA LEU A 158 -6.03 -6.47 1.66
C LEU A 158 -6.48 -6.41 3.13
N ALA A 159 -5.95 -5.49 3.93
CA ALA A 159 -6.40 -5.28 5.31
C ALA A 159 -7.88 -4.82 5.36
N ALA A 160 -8.26 -3.91 4.45
CA ALA A 160 -9.64 -3.44 4.29
C ALA A 160 -10.59 -4.56 3.84
N ALA A 161 -10.14 -5.48 2.99
CA ALA A 161 -10.95 -6.60 2.53
C ALA A 161 -11.10 -7.72 3.58
N SER A 162 -10.27 -7.74 4.64
CA SER A 162 -10.16 -8.87 5.57
C SER A 162 -10.51 -8.50 7.00
N ILE A 163 -9.58 -7.83 7.68
CA ILE A 163 -9.65 -7.56 9.12
C ILE A 163 -10.70 -6.50 9.41
N PHE A 164 -10.80 -5.45 8.58
CA PHE A 164 -11.69 -4.32 8.84
C PHE A 164 -13.18 -4.74 8.99
N PRO A 165 -13.80 -5.51 8.06
CA PRO A 165 -15.18 -5.94 8.20
C PRO A 165 -15.41 -6.79 9.45
N VAL A 166 -14.46 -7.67 9.78
CA VAL A 166 -14.56 -8.54 10.97
C VAL A 166 -14.47 -7.72 12.25
N LEU A 167 -13.56 -6.75 12.35
CA LEU A 167 -13.47 -5.86 13.51
C LEU A 167 -14.75 -5.04 13.66
N MET A 168 -15.25 -4.45 12.57
CA MET A 168 -16.51 -3.70 12.56
C MET A 168 -17.68 -4.57 13.02
N MET A 169 -17.83 -5.76 12.47
CA MET A 169 -18.88 -6.69 12.87
C MET A 169 -18.70 -7.23 14.29
N GLY A 170 -17.47 -7.46 14.75
CA GLY A 170 -17.19 -7.91 16.10
C GLY A 170 -17.60 -6.89 17.17
N ILE A 171 -17.44 -5.60 16.88
CA ILE A 171 -17.87 -4.52 17.78
C ILE A 171 -19.37 -4.27 17.62
N PHE A 172 -19.91 -4.21 16.40
CA PHE A 172 -21.26 -3.71 16.10
C PHE A 172 -22.32 -4.77 15.74
N ASN A 173 -21.98 -6.06 15.67
CA ASN A 173 -22.93 -7.16 15.52
C ASN A 173 -22.75 -8.28 16.57
N LYS A 174 -23.78 -8.51 17.41
CA LYS A 174 -23.76 -9.55 18.46
C LYS A 174 -23.87 -10.97 17.91
N LYS A 175 -24.32 -11.12 16.66
CA LYS A 175 -24.63 -12.42 16.04
C LYS A 175 -23.52 -12.95 15.13
N VAL A 176 -22.48 -12.15 14.85
CA VAL A 176 -21.38 -12.62 14.01
C VAL A 176 -20.52 -13.58 14.82
N ASN A 177 -20.36 -14.80 14.32
CA ASN A 177 -19.64 -15.87 14.98
C ASN A 177 -18.28 -16.13 14.31
N ARG A 178 -17.49 -17.01 14.92
CA ARG A 178 -16.15 -17.39 14.43
C ARG A 178 -16.19 -17.91 12.99
N ALA A 179 -17.19 -18.71 12.62
CA ALA A 179 -17.28 -19.27 11.28
C ALA A 179 -17.53 -18.17 10.24
N GLY A 180 -18.47 -17.26 10.51
CA GLY A 180 -18.73 -16.10 9.67
C GLY A 180 -17.52 -15.19 9.52
N ALA A 181 -16.81 -14.90 10.61
CA ALA A 181 -15.59 -14.10 10.56
C ALA A 181 -14.50 -14.73 9.68
N ILE A 182 -14.24 -16.04 9.84
CA ILE A 182 -13.22 -16.75 9.05
C ILE A 182 -13.59 -16.78 7.57
N TRP A 183 -14.82 -17.16 7.22
CA TRP A 183 -15.26 -17.22 5.82
C TRP A 183 -15.35 -15.83 5.17
N GLY A 184 -15.72 -14.80 5.93
CA GLY A 184 -15.65 -13.40 5.53
C GLY A 184 -14.21 -13.01 5.16
N MET A 185 -13.25 -13.24 6.04
CA MET A 185 -11.84 -12.93 5.76
C MET A 185 -11.31 -13.70 4.55
N ILE A 186 -11.56 -15.01 4.46
CA ILE A 186 -11.10 -15.83 3.34
C ILE A 186 -11.68 -15.30 2.02
N SER A 187 -12.99 -15.04 1.95
CA SER A 187 -13.63 -14.56 0.73
C SER A 187 -13.13 -13.17 0.31
N GLY A 188 -13.03 -12.22 1.23
CA GLY A 188 -12.54 -10.88 0.95
C GLY A 188 -11.08 -10.84 0.49
N ILE A 189 -10.20 -11.59 1.18
CA ILE A 189 -8.79 -11.76 0.78
C ILE A 189 -8.73 -12.40 -0.60
N THR A 190 -9.43 -13.51 -0.81
CA THR A 190 -9.36 -14.28 -2.06
C THR A 190 -9.78 -13.43 -3.25
N VAL A 191 -10.93 -12.76 -3.18
CA VAL A 191 -11.41 -11.94 -4.31
C VAL A 191 -10.48 -10.75 -4.58
N THR A 192 -9.97 -10.11 -3.53
CA THR A 192 -9.02 -9.00 -3.69
C THR A 192 -7.71 -9.48 -4.30
N MET A 193 -7.16 -10.60 -3.82
CA MET A 193 -5.91 -11.16 -4.32
C MET A 193 -6.01 -11.65 -5.76
N LEU A 194 -7.14 -12.28 -6.13
CA LEU A 194 -7.39 -12.71 -7.51
C LEU A 194 -7.38 -11.52 -8.46
N TYR A 195 -8.02 -10.41 -8.08
CA TYR A 195 -7.99 -9.18 -8.87
C TYR A 195 -6.59 -8.58 -8.97
N VAL A 196 -5.86 -8.52 -7.86
CA VAL A 196 -4.47 -8.07 -7.83
C VAL A 196 -3.60 -8.94 -8.74
N PHE A 197 -3.68 -10.26 -8.64
CA PHE A 197 -2.86 -11.18 -9.44
C PHE A 197 -3.21 -11.15 -10.92
N GLN A 198 -4.48 -10.94 -11.27
CA GLN A 198 -4.88 -10.78 -12.67
C GLN A 198 -4.26 -9.53 -13.31
N GLU A 199 -4.20 -8.41 -12.57
CA GLU A 199 -3.64 -7.15 -13.06
C GLU A 199 -2.11 -7.05 -12.95
N LYS A 200 -1.52 -7.62 -11.90
CA LYS A 200 -0.10 -7.44 -11.52
C LYS A 200 0.75 -8.70 -11.68
N GLY A 201 0.14 -9.85 -11.99
CA GLY A 201 0.80 -11.16 -12.01
C GLY A 201 0.76 -11.88 -10.66
N ILE A 202 0.89 -13.20 -10.72
CA ILE A 202 0.93 -14.08 -9.55
C ILE A 202 2.23 -13.78 -8.78
N PHE A 203 2.08 -13.40 -7.50
CA PHE A 203 3.20 -13.01 -6.63
C PHE A 203 4.14 -11.95 -7.23
N PHE A 204 3.62 -11.07 -8.11
CA PHE A 204 4.40 -10.04 -8.80
C PHE A 204 5.55 -10.60 -9.66
N ILE A 205 5.47 -11.86 -10.08
CA ILE A 205 6.47 -12.48 -10.95
C ILE A 205 6.25 -11.97 -12.39
N PRO A 206 7.27 -11.37 -13.04
CA PRO A 206 7.17 -10.92 -14.42
C PRO A 206 6.71 -12.04 -15.37
N GLY A 207 5.81 -11.72 -16.30
CA GLY A 207 5.27 -12.68 -17.28
C GLY A 207 4.09 -13.54 -16.79
N THR A 208 3.79 -13.55 -15.49
CA THR A 208 2.64 -14.33 -14.97
C THR A 208 1.30 -13.62 -15.08
N ALA A 209 1.29 -12.31 -15.35
CA ALA A 209 0.07 -11.53 -15.50
C ALA A 209 -0.75 -12.00 -16.72
N GLU A 210 -0.08 -12.30 -17.83
CA GLU A 210 -0.72 -12.76 -19.07
C GLU A 210 -1.43 -14.11 -18.91
N MET A 211 -0.99 -14.95 -17.96
CA MET A 211 -1.62 -16.25 -17.70
C MET A 211 -3.03 -16.15 -17.09
N LEU A 212 -3.33 -15.05 -16.40
CA LEU A 212 -4.64 -14.81 -15.79
C LEU A 212 -5.51 -13.86 -16.62
N GLN A 213 -4.97 -13.29 -17.69
CA GLN A 213 -5.68 -12.37 -18.57
C GLN A 213 -6.34 -13.15 -19.70
N TRP A 214 -7.66 -13.03 -19.83
CA TRP A 214 -8.41 -13.64 -20.93
C TRP A 214 -8.40 -12.77 -22.19
N GLU A 215 -8.85 -13.32 -23.30
CA GLU A 215 -8.94 -12.60 -24.58
C GLU A 215 -9.94 -11.43 -24.51
N GLY A 216 -9.45 -10.20 -24.65
CA GLY A 216 -10.25 -8.98 -24.44
C GLY A 216 -10.17 -8.41 -23.02
N TYR A 217 -9.22 -8.87 -22.20
CA TYR A 217 -8.90 -8.25 -20.92
C TYR A 217 -8.58 -6.77 -21.09
N THR A 218 -9.24 -5.95 -20.28
CA THR A 218 -8.94 -4.51 -20.16
C THR A 218 -8.38 -4.23 -18.78
N LYS A 219 -7.40 -3.35 -18.69
CA LYS A 219 -6.90 -2.91 -17.38
C LYS A 219 -8.06 -2.30 -16.58
N SER A 220 -8.19 -2.69 -15.32
CA SER A 220 -9.29 -2.27 -14.46
C SER A 220 -10.67 -2.65 -15.00
N TRP A 221 -10.75 -3.87 -15.56
CA TRP A 221 -11.97 -4.41 -16.18
C TRP A 221 -13.19 -4.38 -15.26
N PHE A 222 -13.00 -4.54 -13.95
CA PHE A 222 -14.11 -4.52 -12.99
C PHE A 222 -14.49 -3.07 -12.67
N MET A 223 -15.54 -2.58 -13.33
CA MET A 223 -16.12 -1.24 -13.10
C MET A 223 -15.11 -0.07 -13.21
N GLY A 224 -13.97 -0.27 -13.88
CA GLY A 224 -12.91 0.75 -13.94
C GLY A 224 -12.11 0.91 -12.63
N ILE A 225 -12.29 0.03 -11.65
CA ILE A 225 -11.65 0.15 -10.34
C ILE A 225 -10.19 -0.29 -10.44
N SER A 226 -9.28 0.63 -10.14
CA SER A 226 -7.85 0.29 -10.09
C SER A 226 -7.56 -0.74 -8.99
N VAL A 227 -6.54 -1.57 -9.19
CA VAL A 227 -6.07 -2.56 -8.19
C VAL A 227 -5.88 -1.95 -6.81
N ASN A 228 -5.34 -0.74 -6.75
CA ASN A 228 -5.04 -0.04 -5.51
C ASN A 228 -6.30 0.31 -4.70
N ALA A 229 -7.48 0.35 -5.33
CA ALA A 229 -8.76 0.67 -4.70
C ALA A 229 -9.68 -0.55 -4.52
N PHE A 230 -9.30 -1.72 -5.05
CA PHE A 230 -10.18 -2.88 -5.12
C PHE A 230 -10.50 -3.51 -3.75
N GLY A 231 -9.72 -3.19 -2.71
CA GLY A 231 -9.97 -3.64 -1.33
C GLY A 231 -11.36 -3.28 -0.80
N ALA A 232 -11.98 -2.20 -1.28
CA ALA A 232 -13.35 -1.85 -0.92
C ALA A 232 -14.38 -2.88 -1.41
N VAL A 233 -14.20 -3.42 -2.62
CA VAL A 233 -15.04 -4.49 -3.18
C VAL A 233 -14.86 -5.77 -2.36
N GLY A 234 -13.60 -6.11 -2.04
CA GLY A 234 -13.29 -7.22 -1.15
C GLY A 234 -13.94 -7.09 0.24
N ALA A 235 -13.96 -5.88 0.79
CA ALA A 235 -14.59 -5.59 2.08
C ALA A 235 -16.11 -5.82 2.04
N LEU A 236 -16.78 -5.38 0.96
CA LEU A 236 -18.21 -5.62 0.76
C LEU A 236 -18.51 -7.13 0.69
N ILE A 237 -17.70 -7.88 -0.05
CA ILE A 237 -17.84 -9.34 -0.16
C ILE A 237 -17.66 -10.00 1.20
N ASN A 238 -16.65 -9.58 1.98
CA ASN A 238 -16.44 -10.08 3.33
C ASN A 238 -17.66 -9.81 4.23
N PHE A 239 -18.21 -8.59 4.25
CA PHE A 239 -19.44 -8.30 5.00
C PHE A 239 -20.58 -9.24 4.61
N VAL A 240 -20.83 -9.41 3.30
CA VAL A 240 -21.92 -10.27 2.81
C VAL A 240 -21.70 -11.71 3.23
N VAL A 241 -20.51 -12.27 2.98
CA VAL A 241 -20.20 -13.67 3.29
C VAL A 241 -20.23 -13.90 4.79
N ALA A 242 -19.64 -13.01 5.59
CA ALA A 242 -19.64 -13.13 7.04
C ALA A 242 -21.05 -13.11 7.62
N ILE A 243 -21.93 -12.22 7.14
CA ILE A 243 -23.32 -12.13 7.59
C ILE A 243 -24.09 -13.40 7.19
N VAL A 244 -23.94 -13.85 5.94
CA VAL A 244 -24.63 -15.05 5.43
C VAL A 244 -24.18 -16.29 6.20
N VAL A 245 -22.88 -16.51 6.32
CA VAL A 245 -22.33 -17.68 7.03
C VAL A 245 -22.69 -17.62 8.51
N SER A 246 -22.65 -16.46 9.16
CA SER A 246 -23.07 -16.33 10.57
C SER A 246 -24.52 -16.72 10.78
N LYS A 247 -25.41 -16.39 9.83
CA LYS A 247 -26.84 -16.79 9.89
C LYS A 247 -27.06 -18.28 9.64
N LEU A 248 -26.15 -18.94 8.92
CA LEU A 248 -26.24 -20.37 8.59
C LEU A 248 -25.52 -21.27 9.60
N THR A 249 -24.81 -20.68 10.56
CA THR A 249 -24.01 -21.39 11.56
C THR A 249 -24.49 -21.06 12.98
N ALA A 250 -23.98 -21.77 13.98
CA ALA A 250 -24.44 -21.62 15.36
C ALA A 250 -24.23 -20.19 15.89
N GLU A 251 -25.21 -19.66 16.62
CA GLU A 251 -25.10 -18.33 17.23
C GLU A 251 -23.94 -18.28 18.24
N PRO A 252 -23.29 -17.12 18.43
CA PRO A 252 -22.27 -16.95 19.46
C PRO A 252 -22.83 -17.27 20.86
N PRO A 253 -22.03 -17.88 21.77
CA PRO A 253 -22.44 -18.09 23.16
C PRO A 253 -22.88 -16.79 23.84
N GLU A 254 -23.86 -16.86 24.77
CA GLU A 254 -24.42 -15.68 25.44
C GLU A 254 -23.36 -14.79 26.10
N HIS A 255 -22.35 -15.38 26.75
CA HIS A 255 -21.27 -14.60 27.37
C HIS A 255 -20.48 -13.73 26.37
N ILE A 256 -20.37 -14.17 25.11
CA ILE A 256 -19.74 -13.38 24.03
C ILE A 256 -20.67 -12.26 23.58
N GLN A 257 -21.98 -12.54 23.46
CA GLN A 257 -22.95 -11.51 23.10
C GLN A 257 -23.00 -10.40 24.15
N HIS A 258 -22.94 -10.76 25.44
CA HIS A 258 -22.88 -9.82 26.55
C HIS A 258 -21.56 -9.03 26.55
N LEU A 259 -20.42 -9.67 26.25
CA LEU A 259 -19.15 -8.96 26.10
C LEU A 259 -19.23 -7.88 25.01
N VAL A 260 -19.87 -8.18 23.87
CA VAL A 260 -20.08 -7.22 22.78
C VAL A 260 -21.01 -6.09 23.21
N GLU A 261 -22.02 -6.38 24.03
CA GLU A 261 -22.90 -5.35 24.62
C GLU A 261 -22.17 -4.41 25.56
N ASP A 262 -21.36 -4.96 26.47
CA ASP A 262 -20.58 -4.19 27.44
C ASP A 262 -19.56 -3.27 26.76
N ILE A 263 -18.98 -3.70 25.64
CA ILE A 263 -18.08 -2.86 24.82
C ILE A 263 -18.83 -1.67 24.19
N ARG A 264 -20.10 -1.85 23.81
CA ARG A 264 -20.91 -0.78 23.18
C ARG A 264 -21.51 0.19 24.19
N VAL A 265 -21.92 -0.32 25.34
CA VAL A 265 -22.57 0.46 26.39
C VAL A 265 -21.59 0.51 27.56
N PRO A 266 -20.62 1.44 27.55
CA PRO A 266 -19.68 1.56 28.64
C PRO A 266 -20.44 1.80 29.94
N LYS A 267 -20.10 1.05 31.00
CA LYS A 267 -20.61 1.27 32.35
C LYS A 267 -20.38 2.75 32.74
N GLY A 268 -21.44 3.54 32.73
CA GLY A 268 -21.38 4.98 33.02
C GLY A 268 -22.04 5.90 31.98
N ALA A 269 -22.54 5.39 30.85
CA ALA A 269 -23.44 6.16 29.98
C ALA A 269 -24.80 6.33 30.70
N GLY A 270 -24.92 7.38 31.51
CA GLY A 270 -26.16 7.74 32.18
C GLY A 270 -27.30 7.96 31.16
N THR A 271 -28.53 7.67 31.61
CA THR A 271 -29.74 8.00 30.84
C THR A 271 -29.71 9.44 30.40
N ALA A 272 -30.01 9.69 29.12
CA ALA A 272 -30.13 11.04 28.57
C ALA A 272 -31.06 11.85 29.50
N VAL A 273 -30.54 12.96 30.00
CA VAL A 273 -31.36 13.93 30.74
C VAL A 273 -32.08 14.73 29.66
N ASP A 274 -33.38 14.50 29.51
CA ASP A 274 -34.23 15.32 28.64
C ASP A 274 -34.08 16.80 29.03
N HIS A 275 -33.90 17.66 28.03
CA HIS A 275 -33.95 19.12 28.16
C HIS A 275 -35.37 19.64 27.97
#